data_AF-A0AAU5C863-F1
#
_entry.id   AF-A0AAU5C863-F1
#
_cell.length_a   1.000
_cell.length_b   1.000
_cell.length_c   1.000
_cell.angle_alpha   90.00
_cell.angle_beta   90.00
_cell.angle_gamma   90.00
#
_symmetry.space_group_name_H-M   'P 1'
#
loop_
_entity.id
_entity.type
_entity.pdbx_description
1 polymer ?
#
loop_
_entity_poly.entity_id
_entity_poly.type
_entity_poly.pdbx_seq_one_letter_code
_entity_poly.pdbx_strand_id
1 'polypeptide(L)'
;MGVGGRLRDGGAPGWLGGLPLDSQDESSSIRDITARLRASFPLVDTVVVEATVRTAWDSFRQARVRAYLPILVERRSRKALASYRAPPGREGRERVVESASAPVPLGGE
;
A
#
# COMPACT_ATOMS: atom_id res chain seq x y z
N MET A 1 22.15 48.55 -35.43
CA MET A 1 21.85 47.10 -35.45
C MET A 1 21.60 46.71 -34.01
N GLY A 2 20.38 46.49 -33.50
CA GLY A 2 19.25 45.77 -34.07
C GLY A 2 18.84 44.75 -33.00
N VAL A 3 17.99 45.21 -32.08
CA VAL A 3 16.89 44.54 -31.35
C VAL A 3 16.89 43.01 -31.18
N GLY A 4 16.42 42.56 -30.02
CA GLY A 4 15.71 41.28 -29.95
C GLY A 4 15.82 40.54 -28.63
N GLY A 5 14.98 40.91 -27.67
CA GLY A 5 14.76 40.09 -26.49
C GLY A 5 14.22 38.70 -26.82
N ARG A 6 14.49 37.75 -25.93
CA ARG A 6 13.54 36.72 -25.54
C ARG A 6 13.58 36.70 -24.02
N LEU A 7 12.57 37.27 -23.36
CA LEU A 7 11.42 36.48 -22.92
C LEU A 7 11.88 35.06 -22.57
N ARG A 8 12.40 34.90 -21.35
CA ARG A 8 12.27 33.63 -20.68
C ARG A 8 10.78 33.50 -20.35
N ASP A 9 10.09 32.74 -21.19
CA ASP A 9 8.88 32.01 -20.82
C ASP A 9 9.02 31.55 -19.35
N GLY A 10 8.10 31.93 -18.48
CA GLY A 10 6.72 31.48 -18.60
C GLY A 10 6.55 30.04 -18.07
N GLY A 11 7.40 29.59 -17.15
CA GLY A 11 7.16 28.35 -16.38
C GLY A 11 6.08 28.58 -15.33
N ALA A 12 4.81 28.49 -15.74
CA ALA A 12 3.68 28.51 -14.83
C ALA A 12 3.83 27.41 -13.75
N PRO A 13 3.41 27.66 -12.50
CA PRO A 13 3.44 26.66 -11.45
C PRO A 13 2.42 25.56 -11.77
N GLY A 14 2.89 24.32 -11.90
CA GLY A 14 2.14 23.13 -12.33
C GLY A 14 1.05 22.64 -11.37
N TRP A 15 0.35 23.51 -10.66
CA TRP A 15 -0.86 23.17 -9.93
C TRP A 15 -2.03 23.32 -10.91
N LEU A 16 -2.34 22.25 -11.65
CA LEU A 16 -3.63 21.90 -12.28
C LEU A 16 -3.35 20.98 -13.48
N GLY A 17 -3.18 19.68 -13.23
CA GLY A 17 -3.09 18.68 -14.29
C GLY A 17 -2.76 17.32 -13.71
N GLY A 18 -3.77 16.46 -13.59
CA GLY A 18 -3.59 15.07 -13.19
C GLY A 18 -2.73 14.31 -14.19
N LEU A 19 -1.42 14.37 -14.02
CA LEU A 19 -0.48 13.57 -14.76
C LEU A 19 -0.37 12.18 -14.10
N PRO A 20 -0.25 11.10 -14.89
CA PRO A 20 0.21 9.84 -14.34
C PRO A 20 1.50 10.11 -13.58
N LEU A 21 1.70 9.51 -12.40
CA LEU A 21 3.04 9.45 -11.83
C LEU A 21 3.93 8.92 -12.96
N ASP A 22 4.85 9.74 -13.47
CA ASP A 22 5.85 9.25 -14.41
C ASP A 22 6.48 8.00 -13.78
N SER A 23 6.88 7.02 -14.59
CA SER A 23 7.44 5.77 -14.04
C SER A 23 8.64 6.00 -13.10
N GLN A 24 9.29 7.16 -13.20
CA GLN A 24 10.31 7.66 -12.28
C GLN A 24 9.76 8.08 -10.91
N ASP A 25 8.63 8.79 -10.86
CA ASP A 25 7.96 9.18 -9.62
C ASP A 25 7.37 7.95 -8.90
N GLU A 26 6.83 7.01 -9.68
CA GLU A 26 6.40 5.70 -9.17
C GLU A 26 7.58 4.92 -8.55
N SER A 27 8.71 4.85 -9.25
CA SER A 27 9.92 4.18 -8.75
C SER A 27 10.49 4.86 -7.49
N SER A 28 10.45 6.20 -7.44
CA SER A 28 10.90 6.99 -6.30
C SER A 28 9.99 6.76 -5.08
N SER A 29 8.67 6.77 -5.31
CA SER A 29 7.67 6.45 -4.29
C SER A 29 7.87 5.05 -3.69
N ILE A 30 8.13 4.03 -4.51
CA ILE A 30 8.39 2.67 -4.04
C ILE A 30 9.65 2.61 -3.16
N ARG A 31 10.73 3.29 -3.58
CA ARG A 31 11.99 3.35 -2.81
C ARG A 31 11.78 4.05 -1.47
N ASP A 32 11.08 5.17 -1.45
CA ASP A 32 10.81 5.94 -0.24
C ASP A 32 9.96 5.14 0.76
N ILE A 33 8.91 4.47 0.29
CA ILE A 33 8.09 3.58 1.13
C ILE A 33 8.95 2.47 1.71
N THR A 34 9.78 1.84 0.88
CA THR A 34 10.67 0.75 1.32
C THR A 34 11.63 1.23 2.41
N ALA A 35 12.26 2.39 2.22
CA ALA A 35 13.16 2.97 3.22
C ALA A 35 12.43 3.25 4.56
N ARG A 36 11.24 3.86 4.52
CA ARG A 36 10.43 4.11 5.72
C ARG A 36 10.01 2.83 6.44
N LEU A 37 9.67 1.79 5.70
CA LEU A 37 9.29 0.49 6.27
C LEU A 37 10.51 -0.22 6.89
N ARG A 38 11.67 -0.23 6.22
CA ARG A 38 12.90 -0.80 6.80
C ARG A 38 13.28 -0.11 8.12
N ALA A 39 13.13 1.23 8.18
CA ALA A 39 13.34 1.97 9.42
C ALA A 39 12.31 1.63 10.52
N SER A 40 11.06 1.34 10.14
CA SER A 40 9.98 0.99 11.08
C SER A 40 10.02 -0.47 11.55
N PHE A 41 10.62 -1.37 10.76
CA PHE A 41 10.69 -2.81 11.00
C PHE A 41 12.14 -3.32 10.93
N PRO A 42 13.03 -2.88 11.85
CA PRO A 42 14.47 -3.20 11.77
C PRO A 42 14.79 -4.69 11.96
N LEU A 43 13.86 -5.48 12.51
CA LEU A 43 14.01 -6.92 12.72
C LEU A 43 13.52 -7.76 11.54
N VAL A 44 12.87 -7.16 10.55
CA VAL A 44 12.36 -7.88 9.39
C VAL A 44 13.40 -7.82 8.27
N ASP A 45 13.63 -8.96 7.62
CA ASP A 45 14.57 -9.06 6.51
C ASP A 45 14.20 -8.08 5.38
N THR A 46 15.23 -7.48 4.79
CA THR A 46 15.08 -6.48 3.72
C THR A 46 14.34 -7.05 2.51
N VAL A 47 14.64 -8.29 2.14
CA VAL A 47 14.00 -8.99 1.02
C VAL A 47 12.51 -9.17 1.29
N VAL A 48 12.13 -9.45 2.54
CA VAL A 48 10.73 -9.60 2.94
C VAL A 48 10.00 -8.26 2.86
N VAL A 49 10.62 -7.17 3.30
CA VAL A 49 10.05 -5.82 3.19
C VAL A 49 9.83 -5.44 1.72
N GLU A 50 10.84 -5.62 0.87
CA GLU A 50 10.77 -5.31 -0.57
C GLU A 50 9.70 -6.15 -1.29
N ALA A 51 9.66 -7.47 -1.02
CA ALA A 51 8.66 -8.37 -1.58
C ALA A 51 7.24 -7.98 -1.13
N THR A 52 7.07 -7.56 0.12
CA THR A 52 5.79 -7.10 0.66
C THR A 52 5.33 -5.82 -0.03
N VAL A 53 6.21 -4.84 -0.18
CA VAL A 53 5.91 -3.58 -0.89
C VAL A 53 5.52 -3.85 -2.33
N ARG A 54 6.29 -4.68 -3.04
CA ARG A 54 6.00 -5.04 -4.44
C ARG A 54 4.66 -5.77 -4.59
N THR A 55 4.36 -6.70 -3.69
CA THR A 55 3.07 -7.42 -3.66
C THR A 55 1.91 -6.46 -3.38
N ALA A 56 2.08 -5.53 -2.44
CA ALA A 56 1.09 -4.51 -2.15
C ALA A 56 0.88 -3.55 -3.33
N TRP A 57 1.94 -3.18 -4.05
CA TRP A 57 1.87 -2.34 -5.25
C TRP A 57 1.14 -3.05 -6.40
N ASP A 58 1.50 -4.31 -6.71
CA ASP A 58 0.87 -5.08 -7.78
C ASP A 58 -0.64 -5.30 -7.54
N SER A 59 -1.07 -5.38 -6.27
CA SER A 59 -2.49 -5.44 -5.89
C SER A 59 -3.32 -4.26 -6.43
N PHE A 60 -2.67 -3.14 -6.80
CA PHE A 60 -3.32 -1.96 -7.35
C PHE A 60 -2.97 -1.72 -8.83
N ARG A 61 -2.39 -2.69 -9.55
CA ARG A 61 -1.97 -2.52 -10.95
C ARG A 61 -3.09 -2.03 -11.88
N GLN A 62 -4.34 -2.37 -11.57
CA GLN A 62 -5.54 -2.00 -12.34
C GLN A 62 -6.18 -0.67 -11.88
N ALA A 63 -5.63 -0.01 -10.85
CA ALA A 63 -6.18 1.23 -10.33
C ALA A 63 -6.03 2.38 -11.34
N ARG A 64 -7.16 3.04 -11.65
CA ARG A 64 -7.22 4.16 -12.61
C ARG A 64 -6.66 5.46 -12.04
N VAL A 65 -6.73 5.65 -10.72
CA VAL A 65 -6.22 6.84 -10.03
C VAL A 65 -4.99 6.43 -9.21
N ARG A 66 -3.82 6.90 -9.63
CA ARG A 66 -2.54 6.47 -9.03
C ARG A 66 -1.99 7.40 -7.94
N ALA A 67 -2.50 8.62 -7.83
CA ALA A 67 -2.06 9.62 -6.85
C ALA A 67 -2.11 9.14 -5.39
N TYR A 68 -2.97 8.17 -5.07
CA TYR A 68 -3.13 7.65 -3.71
C TYR A 68 -2.46 6.30 -3.48
N LEU A 69 -1.87 5.69 -4.52
CA LEU A 69 -1.22 4.39 -4.39
C LEU A 69 -0.12 4.35 -3.34
N PRO A 70 0.78 5.36 -3.24
CA PRO A 70 1.85 5.32 -2.25
C PRO A 70 1.32 5.14 -0.82
N ILE A 71 0.25 5.87 -0.47
CA ILE A 71 -0.38 5.82 0.86
C ILE A 71 -1.04 4.47 1.11
N LEU A 72 -1.78 3.94 0.12
CA LEU A 72 -2.47 2.65 0.24
C LEU A 72 -1.49 1.48 0.35
N VAL A 73 -0.42 1.52 -0.46
CA VAL A 73 0.65 0.50 -0.44
C VAL A 73 1.36 0.51 0.89
N GLU A 74 1.78 1.69 1.39
CA GLU A 74 2.45 1.79 2.68
C GLU A 74 1.58 1.25 3.82
N ARG A 75 0.28 1.61 3.85
CA ARG A 75 -0.67 1.12 4.85
C ARG A 75 -0.83 -0.39 4.79
N ARG A 76 -0.96 -0.96 3.58
CA ARG A 76 -1.10 -2.41 3.39
C ARG A 76 0.15 -3.15 3.83
N SER A 77 1.32 -2.64 3.45
CA SER A 77 2.63 -3.21 3.84
C SER A 77 2.83 -3.18 5.35
N ARG A 78 2.53 -2.06 6.03
CA ARG A 78 2.60 -2.02 7.51
C ARG A 78 1.72 -3.09 8.16
N LYS A 79 0.50 -3.29 7.65
CA LYS A 79 -0.41 -4.32 8.17
C LYS A 79 0.17 -5.72 7.98
N ALA A 80 0.74 -6.02 6.82
CA ALA A 80 1.36 -7.31 6.54
C ALA A 80 2.63 -7.56 7.39
N LEU A 81 3.46 -6.52 7.56
CA LEU A 81 4.70 -6.61 8.35
C LEU A 81 4.44 -6.67 9.86
N ALA A 82 3.30 -6.16 10.33
CA ALA A 82 2.94 -6.21 11.75
C ALA A 82 2.88 -7.64 12.31
N SER A 83 2.48 -8.63 11.51
CA SER A 83 2.47 -10.04 11.90
C SER A 83 3.86 -10.61 12.16
N TYR A 84 4.93 -10.01 11.60
CA TYR A 84 6.32 -10.40 11.88
C TYR A 84 6.87 -9.77 13.17
N ARG A 85 6.23 -8.69 13.66
CA ARG A 85 6.60 -8.01 14.92
C ARG A 85 5.93 -8.66 16.13
N ALA A 86 4.75 -9.26 15.95
CA ALA A 86 4.08 -9.97 17.03
C ALA A 86 4.74 -11.35 17.22
N PRO A 87 5.04 -11.78 18.46
CA PRO A 87 5.29 -13.21 18.69
C PRO A 87 4.06 -14.00 18.22
N PRO A 88 4.22 -15.14 17.53
CA PRO A 88 3.10 -15.92 17.03
C PRO A 88 2.26 -16.40 18.22
N GLY A 89 1.13 -15.76 18.48
CA GLY A 89 0.38 -16.13 19.67
C GLY A 89 -1.02 -15.58 19.89
N ARG A 90 -1.53 -14.60 19.13
CA ARG A 90 -2.85 -13.99 19.47
C ARG A 90 -3.69 -13.48 18.30
N GLU A 91 -3.62 -14.10 17.13
CA GLU A 91 -4.56 -13.80 16.04
C GLU A 91 -5.16 -15.08 15.46
N GLY A 92 -6.13 -15.67 16.18
CA GLY A 92 -6.75 -16.91 15.70
C GLY A 92 -7.89 -17.52 16.52
N ARG A 93 -8.53 -16.77 17.44
CA ARG A 93 -9.72 -17.27 18.14
C ARG A 93 -10.69 -16.14 18.47
N GLU A 94 -11.43 -15.63 17.48
CA GLU A 94 -12.80 -15.15 17.71
C GLU A 94 -13.52 -14.87 16.38
N ARG A 95 -14.20 -15.91 15.86
CA ARG A 95 -15.48 -15.86 15.11
C ARG A 95 -15.71 -17.12 14.29
N VAL A 96 -15.62 -18.30 14.92
CA VAL A 96 -16.33 -19.49 14.42
C VAL A 96 -16.68 -20.37 15.62
N VAL A 97 -17.81 -20.09 16.28
CA VAL A 97 -18.82 -21.07 16.73
C VAL A 97 -19.88 -20.33 17.53
N GLU A 98 -21.08 -20.21 16.98
CA GLU A 98 -22.33 -20.64 17.63
C GLU A 98 -23.51 -20.38 16.68
N SER A 99 -23.62 -21.23 15.66
CA SER A 99 -24.94 -21.58 15.13
C SER A 99 -25.20 -23.00 15.64
N ALA A 100 -25.70 -23.07 16.88
CA ALA A 100 -26.26 -24.29 17.43
C ALA A 100 -27.43 -24.71 16.52
N SER A 101 -27.16 -25.71 15.68
CA SER A 101 -28.20 -26.48 15.01
C SER A 101 -29.00 -27.20 16.10
N ALA A 102 -30.26 -26.79 16.26
CA ALA A 102 -31.19 -27.40 17.19
C ALA A 102 -31.44 -28.87 16.83
N PRO A 103 -31.46 -29.80 17.79
CA PRO A 103 -31.98 -31.13 17.53
C PRO A 103 -33.50 -31.05 17.39
N VAL A 104 -34.02 -31.51 16.25
CA VAL A 104 -35.45 -31.78 16.03
C VAL A 104 -35.90 -32.87 17.01
N PRO A 105 -36.90 -32.64 17.88
CA PRO A 105 -37.52 -33.74 18.60
C PRO A 105 -38.44 -34.51 17.64
N LEU A 106 -38.07 -35.74 17.31
CA LEU A 106 -38.98 -36.72 16.71
C LEU A 106 -39.95 -37.20 17.79
N GLY A 107 -41.24 -36.99 17.55
CA GLY A 107 -42.33 -37.59 18.33
C GLY A 107 -42.57 -39.06 17.95
N GLY A 108 -43.15 -39.80 18.90
CA GLY A 108 -43.56 -41.21 18.83
C GLY A 108 -43.04 -41.93 20.09
N GLU A 109 -43.85 -42.43 21.02
CA GLU A 109 -45.25 -42.88 21.00
C GLU A 109 -45.92 -42.64 22.36
#